data_AF-A0A9E8CB63-F1
#
_entry.id   AF-A0A9E8CB63-F1
#
_cell.length_a   1.000
_cell.length_b   1.000
_cell.length_c   1.000
_cell.angle_alpha   90.00
_cell.angle_beta   90.00
_cell.angle_gamma   90.00
#
_symmetry.space_group_name_H-M   'P 1'
#
loop_
_entity.id
_entity.type
_entity.pdbx_description
1 polymer ?
#
loop_
_entity_poly.entity_id
_entity_poly.type
_entity_poly.pdbx_seq_one_letter_code
_entity_poly.pdbx_strand_id
1 'polypeptide(L)'
;MYTSLDRFRIKPGKEDLAREWFRYLNDHLAEANATMPAEGAHIESWFLHEESDGLYGYVYVIYDDNDKAVEVFKESENPLDIKHNEYMNACIDYHDYAEMKPAVALGDYSVFRR
;
A
#
# COMPACT_ATOMS: atom_id res chain seq x y z
N MET A 1 -4.60 -2.99 16.39
CA MET A 1 -3.56 -3.45 15.47
C MET A 1 -4.19 -4.31 14.41
N TYR A 2 -4.20 -3.79 13.21
CA TYR A 2 -4.82 -4.31 12.02
C TYR A 2 -3.73 -4.93 11.13
N THR A 3 -4.05 -6.03 10.45
CA THR A 3 -3.16 -6.64 9.47
C THR A 3 -3.98 -7.09 8.27
N SER A 4 -3.53 -6.77 7.06
CA SER A 4 -4.12 -7.27 5.81
C SER A 4 -3.03 -7.53 4.77
N LEU A 5 -3.42 -8.34 3.79
CA LEU A 5 -2.80 -8.37 2.47
C LEU A 5 -3.89 -7.97 1.48
N ASP A 6 -3.66 -6.93 0.72
CA ASP A 6 -4.57 -6.46 -0.31
C ASP A 6 -3.99 -6.81 -1.67
N ARG A 7 -4.83 -7.35 -2.56
CA ARG A 7 -4.49 -7.67 -3.96
C ARG A 7 -5.35 -6.82 -4.87
N PHE A 8 -4.73 -6.30 -5.93
CA PHE A 8 -5.45 -5.63 -7.00
C PHE A 8 -4.76 -5.84 -8.33
N ARG A 9 -5.57 -5.89 -9.40
CA ARG A 9 -5.06 -5.93 -10.76
C ARG A 9 -4.61 -4.54 -11.19
N ILE A 10 -3.53 -4.46 -11.96
CA ILE A 10 -3.20 -3.26 -12.72
C ILE A 10 -4.07 -3.23 -13.98
N LYS A 11 -4.72 -2.09 -14.23
CA LYS A 11 -5.52 -1.85 -15.44
C LYS A 11 -4.72 -2.20 -16.70
N PRO A 12 -5.30 -2.90 -17.69
CA PRO A 12 -4.61 -3.23 -18.93
C PRO A 12 -4.03 -1.99 -19.63
N GLY A 13 -2.76 -2.05 -20.02
CA GLY A 13 -2.04 -0.93 -20.66
C GLY A 13 -1.51 0.12 -19.68
N LYS A 14 -1.60 -0.11 -18.36
CA LYS A 14 -1.02 0.75 -17.31
C LYS A 14 0.19 0.12 -16.62
N GLU A 15 0.71 -0.98 -17.13
CA GLU A 15 1.78 -1.77 -16.51
C GLU A 15 3.07 -0.96 -16.37
N ASP A 16 3.48 -0.23 -17.41
CA ASP A 16 4.67 0.64 -17.34
C ASP A 16 4.49 1.80 -16.36
N LEU A 17 3.27 2.34 -16.26
CA LEU A 17 2.94 3.39 -15.30
C LEU A 17 2.94 2.85 -13.86
N ALA A 18 2.47 1.63 -13.63
CA ALA A 18 2.55 0.97 -12.33
C ALA A 18 4.01 0.69 -11.94
N ARG A 19 4.86 0.29 -12.89
CA ARG A 19 6.30 0.12 -12.64
C ARG A 19 6.98 1.45 -12.33
N GLU A 20 6.57 2.55 -12.98
CA GLU A 20 7.02 3.90 -12.65
C GLU A 20 6.59 4.30 -11.24
N TRP A 21 5.33 4.08 -10.88
CA TRP A 21 4.80 4.35 -9.54
C TRP A 21 5.63 3.67 -8.44
N PHE A 22 5.92 2.37 -8.58
CA PHE A 22 6.70 1.65 -7.57
C PHE A 22 8.15 2.14 -7.50
N ARG A 23 8.76 2.50 -8.64
CA ARG A 23 10.08 3.17 -8.65
C ARG A 23 10.02 4.51 -7.94
N TYR A 24 8.99 5.32 -8.21
CA TYR A 24 8.80 6.63 -7.58
C TYR A 24 8.76 6.53 -6.05
N LEU A 25 7.96 5.61 -5.49
CA LEU A 25 7.92 5.39 -4.04
C LEU A 25 9.27 4.94 -3.49
N ASN A 26 9.96 4.03 -4.20
CA ASN A 26 11.26 3.53 -3.77
C ASN A 26 12.36 4.62 -3.83
N ASP A 27 12.31 5.52 -4.82
CA ASP A 27 13.24 6.65 -4.94
C ASP A 27 13.00 7.72 -3.86
N HIS A 28 11.78 7.78 -3.30
CA HIS A 28 11.39 8.68 -2.21
C HIS A 28 11.17 7.95 -0.87
N LEU A 29 11.81 6.79 -0.69
CA LEU A 29 11.55 5.88 0.44
C LEU A 29 11.69 6.55 1.82
N ALA A 30 12.64 7.46 1.98
CA ALA A 30 12.83 8.18 3.25
C ALA A 30 11.66 9.12 3.57
N GLU A 31 11.11 9.80 2.55
CA GLU A 31 9.96 10.68 2.68
C GLU A 31 8.68 9.88 2.94
N ALA A 32 8.48 8.78 2.21
CA ALA A 32 7.37 7.85 2.44
C ALA A 32 7.40 7.27 3.86
N ASN A 33 8.56 6.82 4.35
CA ASN A 33 8.68 6.33 5.74
C ASN A 33 8.39 7.42 6.79
N ALA A 34 8.54 8.70 6.46
CA ALA A 34 8.29 9.79 7.40
C ALA A 34 6.79 10.08 7.60
N THR A 35 5.90 9.66 6.68
CA THR A 35 4.44 9.82 6.81
C THR A 35 3.82 8.72 7.69
N MET A 36 4.37 7.51 7.61
CA MET A 36 3.88 6.30 8.30
C MET A 36 3.54 6.47 9.79
N PRO A 37 4.34 7.18 10.63
CA PRO A 37 3.99 7.33 12.05
C PRO A 37 2.69 8.09 12.31
N ALA A 38 2.31 9.03 11.45
CA ALA A 38 1.07 9.80 11.60
C ALA A 38 -0.16 8.93 11.32
N GLU A 39 -0.04 8.02 10.34
CA GLU A 39 -1.05 7.02 9.97
C GLU A 39 -1.16 5.88 11.00
N GLY A 40 -0.18 5.75 11.90
CA GLY A 40 -0.09 4.62 12.83
C GLY A 40 0.36 3.34 12.13
N ALA A 41 1.09 3.47 11.02
CA ALA A 41 1.63 2.36 10.26
C ALA A 41 2.94 1.85 10.89
N HIS A 42 3.02 0.53 11.08
CA HIS A 42 4.21 -0.17 11.57
C HIS A 42 4.97 -0.86 10.44
N ILE A 43 4.23 -1.51 9.54
CA ILE A 43 4.76 -2.13 8.32
C ILE A 43 3.81 -1.79 7.19
N GLU A 44 4.37 -1.38 6.06
CA GLU A 44 3.71 -1.33 4.77
C GLU A 44 4.69 -1.85 3.73
N SER A 45 4.28 -2.85 2.97
CA SER A 45 5.15 -3.51 2.00
C SER A 45 4.40 -3.79 0.72
N TRP A 46 4.83 -3.13 -0.34
CA TRP A 46 4.24 -3.26 -1.67
C TRP A 46 5.04 -4.24 -2.52
N PHE A 47 4.34 -5.11 -3.22
CA PHE A 47 4.89 -6.06 -4.18
C PHE A 47 4.18 -5.89 -5.52
N LEU A 48 4.95 -6.06 -6.59
CA LEU A 48 4.44 -6.05 -7.95
C LEU A 48 4.83 -7.38 -8.59
N HIS A 49 3.84 -8.11 -9.11
CA HIS A 49 4.02 -9.47 -9.59
C HIS A 49 3.29 -9.73 -10.91
N GLU A 50 3.96 -10.41 -11.84
CA GLU A 50 3.35 -10.85 -13.10
C GLU A 50 2.64 -12.18 -12.88
N GLU A 51 1.32 -12.21 -13.08
CA GLU A 51 0.50 -13.41 -13.11
C GLU A 51 0.17 -13.80 -14.56
N SER A 52 -0.45 -14.97 -14.76
CA SER A 52 -0.74 -15.50 -16.09
C SER A 52 -1.65 -14.60 -16.94
N ASP A 53 -2.48 -13.77 -16.30
CA ASP A 53 -3.44 -12.91 -16.99
C ASP A 53 -3.15 -11.41 -16.82
N GLY A 54 -2.08 -11.02 -16.13
CA GLY A 54 -1.67 -9.62 -16.06
C GLY A 54 -0.77 -9.28 -14.87
N LEU A 55 -0.49 -7.99 -14.74
CA LEU A 55 0.30 -7.45 -13.64
C LEU A 55 -0.60 -7.18 -12.43
N TYR A 56 -0.15 -7.61 -11.26
CA TYR A 56 -0.85 -7.45 -9.99
C TYR A 56 0.01 -6.71 -8.97
N GLY A 57 -0.65 -5.83 -8.22
CA GLY A 57 -0.09 -5.23 -7.03
C GLY A 57 -0.60 -5.93 -5.78
N TYR A 58 0.28 -6.03 -4.80
CA TYR A 58 -0.01 -6.58 -3.49
C TYR A 58 0.52 -5.62 -2.43
N VAL A 59 -0.25 -5.34 -1.40
CA VAL A 59 0.24 -4.56 -0.25
C VAL A 59 -0.05 -5.30 1.04
N TYR A 60 0.99 -5.53 1.83
CA TYR A 60 0.89 -6.08 3.18
C TYR A 60 1.07 -4.96 4.19
N VAL A 61 0.12 -4.83 5.11
CA VAL A 61 0.14 -3.77 6.13
C VAL A 61 0.02 -4.32 7.54
N ILE A 62 0.67 -3.63 8.49
CA ILE A 62 0.41 -3.71 9.92
C ILE A 62 0.21 -2.29 10.42
N TYR A 63 -1.02 -1.94 10.78
CA TYR A 63 -1.38 -0.62 11.30
C TYR A 63 -1.90 -0.73 12.73
N ASP A 64 -1.91 0.36 13.49
CA ASP A 64 -2.63 0.42 14.76
C ASP A 64 -4.14 0.31 14.54
N ASP A 65 -4.65 1.12 13.62
CA ASP A 65 -6.05 1.25 13.23
C ASP A 65 -6.12 1.59 11.74
N ASN A 66 -6.86 0.80 10.96
CA ASN A 66 -6.96 0.99 9.51
C ASN A 66 -7.86 2.16 9.11
N ASP A 67 -8.96 2.39 9.83
CA ASP A 67 -9.88 3.46 9.48
C ASP A 67 -9.18 4.81 9.68
N LYS A 68 -8.40 4.94 10.75
CA LYS A 68 -7.54 6.11 10.99
C LYS A 68 -6.45 6.25 9.93
N ALA A 69 -5.74 5.18 9.56
CA ALA A 69 -4.69 5.24 8.54
C ALA A 69 -5.26 5.74 7.19
N VAL A 70 -6.41 5.21 6.79
CA VAL A 70 -7.12 5.62 5.56
C VAL A 70 -7.59 7.07 5.64
N GLU A 71 -8.09 7.54 6.79
CA GLU A 71 -8.47 8.93 7.00
C GLU A 71 -7.28 9.88 6.85
N VAL A 72 -6.17 9.59 7.55
CA VAL A 72 -4.94 10.40 7.49
C VAL A 72 -4.38 10.46 6.06
N PHE A 73 -4.32 9.33 5.36
CA PHE A 73 -3.86 9.30 3.97
C PHE A 73 -4.75 10.13 3.03
N LYS A 74 -6.08 10.04 3.19
CA LYS A 74 -7.03 10.81 2.37
C LYS A 74 -6.95 12.32 2.59
N GLU A 75 -6.62 12.74 3.80
CA GLU A 75 -6.51 14.15 4.18
C GLU A 75 -5.07 14.70 4.03
N SER A 76 -4.12 13.87 3.59
CA SER A 76 -2.72 14.26 3.48
C SER A 76 -2.51 15.37 2.44
N GLU A 77 -1.86 16.45 2.88
CA GLU A 77 -1.36 17.52 2.02
C GLU A 77 0.08 17.25 1.56
N ASN A 78 0.66 16.11 1.91
CA ASN A 78 2.01 15.75 1.48
C ASN A 78 2.03 15.54 -0.05
N PRO A 79 2.92 16.22 -0.80
CA PRO A 79 3.05 16.02 -2.24
C PRO A 79 3.28 14.57 -2.66
N LEU A 80 4.01 13.78 -1.85
CA LEU A 80 4.24 12.36 -2.10
C LEU A 80 2.94 11.56 -2.02
N ASP A 81 2.11 11.78 -0.99
CA ASP A 81 0.85 11.06 -0.79
C ASP A 81 -0.17 11.42 -1.88
N ILE A 82 -0.23 12.70 -2.26
CA ILE A 82 -1.03 13.17 -3.39
C ILE A 82 -0.60 12.43 -4.66
N LYS A 83 0.71 12.37 -4.94
CA LYS A 83 1.24 11.70 -6.12
C LYS A 83 1.00 10.19 -6.10
N HIS A 84 1.15 9.57 -4.94
CA HIS A 84 0.85 8.17 -4.71
C HIS A 84 -0.62 7.86 -5.03
N ASN A 85 -1.55 8.69 -4.55
CA ASN A 85 -2.97 8.55 -4.82
C ASN A 85 -3.31 8.76 -6.31
N GLU A 86 -2.64 9.69 -7.01
CA GLU A 86 -2.77 9.83 -8.47
C GLU A 86 -2.41 8.52 -9.20
N TYR A 87 -1.29 7.90 -8.84
CA TYR A 87 -0.88 6.62 -9.41
C TYR A 87 -1.88 5.50 -9.10
N MET A 88 -2.35 5.40 -7.85
CA MET A 88 -3.37 4.42 -7.45
C MET A 88 -4.63 4.57 -8.32
N ASN A 89 -5.16 5.78 -8.46
CA ASN A 89 -6.36 6.04 -9.26
C ASN A 89 -6.14 5.71 -10.76
N ALA A 90 -4.95 6.00 -11.28
CA ALA A 90 -4.61 5.74 -12.68
C ALA A 90 -4.39 4.25 -12.97
N CYS A 91 -3.80 3.49 -12.04
CA CYS A 91 -3.31 2.13 -12.29
C CYS A 91 -4.21 1.04 -11.75
N ILE A 92 -4.82 1.22 -10.57
CA ILE A 92 -5.55 0.15 -9.89
C ILE A 92 -6.90 -0.11 -10.57
N ASP A 93 -7.19 -1.37 -10.87
CA ASP A 93 -8.53 -1.84 -11.17
C ASP A 93 -9.23 -2.28 -9.87
N TYR A 94 -10.06 -1.38 -9.33
CA TYR A 94 -10.79 -1.64 -8.09
C TYR A 94 -11.93 -2.67 -8.24
N HIS A 95 -12.29 -3.10 -9.46
CA HIS A 95 -13.27 -4.17 -9.64
C HIS A 95 -12.71 -5.53 -9.22
N ASP A 96 -11.39 -5.75 -9.36
CA ASP A 96 -10.68 -6.98 -8.96
C ASP A 96 -9.88 -6.79 -7.66
N TYR A 97 -10.32 -5.86 -6.81
CA TYR A 97 -9.72 -5.63 -5.50
C TYR A 97 -10.18 -6.68 -4.49
N ALA A 98 -9.24 -7.23 -3.74
CA ALA A 98 -9.53 -8.15 -2.64
C ALA A 98 -8.67 -7.83 -1.42
N GLU A 99 -9.33 -7.53 -0.30
CA GLU A 99 -8.70 -7.49 1.03
C GLU A 99 -8.70 -8.89 1.65
N MET A 100 -7.55 -9.34 2.14
CA MET A 100 -7.39 -10.62 2.81
C MET A 100 -6.87 -10.42 4.24
N LYS A 101 -7.54 -11.06 5.20
CA LYS A 101 -7.02 -11.20 6.56
C LYS A 101 -6.09 -12.40 6.66
N PRO A 102 -5.02 -12.30 7.46
CA PRO A 102 -4.16 -13.45 7.69
C PRO A 102 -4.97 -14.58 8.35
N ALA A 103 -4.96 -15.77 7.75
CA ALA A 103 -5.52 -16.97 8.39
C ALA A 103 -4.67 -17.40 9.62
N VAL A 104 -3.37 -17.13 9.55
CA VAL A 104 -2.40 -17.28 10.66
C VAL A 104 -1.42 -16.13 10.58
N ALA A 105 -1.10 -15.51 11.72
CA ALA A 105 -0.10 -14.46 11.84
C ALA A 105 0.91 -14.86 12.93
N LEU A 106 2.18 -15.01 12.57
CA LEU A 106 3.27 -15.38 13.47
C LEU A 106 4.28 -14.23 13.52
N GLY A 107 4.60 -13.77 14.72
CA GLY A 107 5.56 -12.68 14.93
C GLY A 107 5.49 -12.15 16.35
N ASP A 108 6.54 -11.46 16.79
CA ASP A 108 6.51 -10.70 18.03
C ASP A 108 5.93 -9.31 17.77
N TYR A 109 4.63 -9.18 17.92
CA TYR A 109 3.94 -7.90 17.76
C TYR A 109 4.10 -6.96 18.95
N SER A 110 4.76 -7.39 20.04
CA SER A 110 5.03 -6.49 21.15
C SER A 110 6.00 -5.38 20.79
N VAL A 111 6.83 -5.60 19.76
CA VAL A 111 7.77 -4.59 19.22
C VAL A 111 7.08 -3.36 18.63
N PHE A 112 5.79 -3.47 18.28
CA PHE A 112 4.97 -2.39 17.74
C PHE A 112 4.22 -1.61 18.82
N ARG A 113 4.15 -2.15 20.05
CA ARG A 113 3.54 -1.43 21.18
C ARG A 113 4.54 -0.42 21.71
N ARG A 114 4.22 0.88 21.57
CA ARG A 114 4.95 1.96 22.23
C ARG A 114 4.48 2.15 23.67
#